data_AF-A0A850M9B6-F1
#
_entry.id   AF-A0A850M9B6-F1
#
_cell.length_a   1.000
_cell.length_b   1.000
_cell.length_c   1.000
_cell.angle_alpha   90.00
_cell.angle_beta   90.00
_cell.angle_gamma   90.00
#
_symmetry.space_group_name_H-M   'P 1'
#
loop_
_entity.id
_entity.type
_entity.pdbx_description
1 polymer ?
#
loop_
_entity_poly.entity_id
_entity_poly.type
_entity_poly.pdbx_seq_one_letter_code
_entity_poly.pdbx_strand_id
1 'polypeptide(L)'
;MEHIWDIKADVVSEGDNLRDVRPLKEYKDRAGVTYYVFSKAMFNNPRYIIPKDNFTLFYNFLNGGSREYPSDGNVPVDIVAEESKIVIRRLKEIAEDPTHKFHSNAKKTLGNGELELVRGTIKLYLGDYTTRDWRRKRSTDDIDFWISDQTLLEYILKEIGWTKNKKTREWEKKVTWTDSWIGRMKSEVIIASNDKLQAMDFGSGSYLEGSDLKAIIKKKLVRGHDVDLSDIINVAIVNKIPETYDKNSPWAAFEEAANLRHGRATSNLISFSRYAHGIADYLERVGQSIVLFKGLVKHSFYIPDNDIMKICKISSHWLRTQIPDGADATRQRIFNNLNKQQRKKLQYSTNLRDVAYRVIDLLNSKHDNIIFEIEE
;
A
#
# COMPACT_ATOMS: atom_id res chain seq x y z
N MET A 1 4.65 28.39 14.17
CA MET A 1 4.15 27.41 13.19
C MET A 1 5.19 27.17 12.11
N GLU A 2 5.71 28.23 11.49
CA GLU A 2 6.90 28.15 10.65
C GLU A 2 8.01 27.41 11.42
N HIS A 3 8.60 26.39 10.78
CA HIS A 3 9.69 25.52 11.24
C HIS A 3 9.37 24.19 11.94
N ILE A 4 8.15 23.93 12.44
CA ILE A 4 7.87 22.65 13.16
C ILE A 4 7.28 21.59 12.23
N TRP A 5 6.29 21.97 11.42
CA TRP A 5 5.77 21.15 10.33
C TRP A 5 5.31 22.05 9.19
N ASP A 6 5.26 21.47 7.99
CA ASP A 6 4.76 22.13 6.79
C ASP A 6 3.24 21.97 6.71
N ILE A 7 2.52 23.09 6.76
CA ILE A 7 1.06 23.11 6.67
C ILE A 7 0.56 22.65 5.28
N LYS A 8 1.37 22.88 4.26
CA LYS A 8 1.12 22.46 2.88
C LYS A 8 2.19 21.44 2.50
N ALA A 9 1.88 20.16 2.69
CA ALA A 9 2.78 19.08 2.28
C ALA A 9 2.59 18.78 0.77
N ASP A 10 3.64 18.26 0.13
CA ASP A 10 3.69 17.81 -1.27
C ASP A 10 3.75 18.93 -2.36
N VAL A 11 4.09 20.18 -2.02
CA VAL A 11 4.35 21.25 -3.02
C VAL A 11 5.65 20.94 -3.79
N VAL A 12 5.56 20.74 -5.10
CA VAL A 12 6.73 20.71 -6.00
C VAL A 12 6.68 21.89 -6.98
N SER A 13 5.48 22.36 -7.34
CA SER A 13 5.25 23.52 -8.20
C SER A 13 3.94 24.26 -7.88
N GLU A 14 3.81 25.48 -8.39
CA GLU A 14 2.59 26.29 -8.26
C GLU A 14 1.42 25.64 -9.01
N GLY A 15 0.32 25.35 -8.32
CA GLY A 15 -0.86 24.65 -8.86
C GLY A 15 -1.04 23.21 -8.38
N ASP A 16 -0.10 22.67 -7.61
CA ASP A 16 -0.23 21.32 -7.02
C ASP A 16 -1.41 21.26 -6.02
N ASN A 17 -2.16 20.15 -6.05
CA ASN A 17 -3.22 19.88 -5.07
C ASN A 17 -2.59 19.41 -3.75
N LEU A 18 -2.26 20.38 -2.90
CA LEU A 18 -1.50 20.20 -1.67
C LEU A 18 -2.24 19.40 -0.61
N ARG A 19 -1.52 18.54 0.12
CA ARG A 19 -2.06 17.95 1.35
C ARG A 19 -2.05 19.00 2.46
N ASP A 20 -3.24 19.39 2.89
CA ASP A 20 -3.45 20.36 3.97
C ASP A 20 -3.29 19.70 5.34
N VAL A 21 -2.29 20.14 6.09
CA VAL A 21 -1.93 19.68 7.44
C VAL A 21 -2.13 20.82 8.46
N ARG A 22 -3.22 21.59 8.31
CA ARG A 22 -3.67 22.53 9.35
C ARG A 22 -4.33 21.81 10.52
N PRO A 23 -4.08 22.26 11.76
CA PRO A 23 -4.86 21.84 12.90
C PRO A 23 -6.30 22.35 12.75
N LEU A 24 -7.26 21.56 13.21
CA LEU A 24 -8.65 21.96 13.37
C LEU A 24 -8.79 23.00 14.49
N LYS A 25 -8.01 22.81 15.57
CA LYS A 25 -8.03 23.67 16.76
C LYS A 25 -6.63 23.84 17.33
N GLU A 26 -6.35 25.04 17.82
CA GLU A 26 -5.15 25.38 18.57
C GLU A 26 -5.55 25.99 19.92
N TYR A 27 -4.92 25.57 21.01
CA TYR A 27 -5.11 26.20 22.33
C TYR A 27 -3.86 26.03 23.21
N LYS A 28 -3.74 26.88 24.24
CA LYS A 28 -2.70 26.72 25.27
C LYS A 28 -3.33 26.30 26.59
N ASP A 29 -2.67 25.40 27.30
CA ASP A 29 -3.08 25.01 28.65
C ASP A 29 -2.58 26.01 29.71
N ARG A 30 -2.87 25.70 30.98
CA ARG A 30 -2.47 26.54 32.12
C ARG A 30 -0.95 26.52 32.38
N ALA A 31 -0.24 25.50 31.91
CA ALA A 31 1.21 25.38 32.00
C ALA A 31 1.93 26.09 30.84
N GLY A 32 1.18 26.60 29.85
CA GLY A 32 1.72 27.27 28.67
C GLY A 32 2.03 26.33 27.51
N VAL A 33 1.68 25.04 27.61
CA VAL A 33 1.84 24.04 26.55
C VAL A 33 0.84 24.31 25.44
N THR A 34 1.29 24.28 24.19
CA THR A 34 0.44 24.52 23.00
C THR A 34 -0.05 23.19 22.45
N TYR A 35 -1.37 23.05 22.31
CA TYR A 35 -2.05 21.89 21.77
C TYR A 35 -2.51 22.18 20.34
N TYR A 36 -2.17 21.28 19.42
CA TYR A 36 -2.64 21.28 18.05
C TYR A 36 -3.49 20.03 17.81
N VAL A 37 -4.79 20.23 17.66
CA VAL A 37 -5.75 19.15 17.43
C VAL A 37 -6.01 19.06 15.93
N PHE A 38 -5.77 17.89 15.34
CA PHE A 38 -5.98 17.63 13.92
C PHE A 38 -7.23 16.78 13.69
N SER A 39 -7.98 17.09 12.65
CA SER A 39 -9.09 16.24 12.24
C SER A 39 -8.60 14.92 11.67
N LYS A 40 -9.39 13.86 11.85
CA LYS A 40 -9.24 12.63 11.07
C LYS A 40 -9.41 12.93 9.58
N ALA A 41 -8.75 12.15 8.73
CA ALA A 41 -8.81 12.35 7.28
C ALA A 41 -8.91 11.03 6.53
N MET A 42 -9.40 11.10 5.30
CA MET A 42 -9.38 10.00 4.35
C MET A 42 -8.67 10.46 3.08
N PHE A 43 -7.79 9.63 2.52
CA PHE A 43 -7.33 9.80 1.14
C PHE A 43 -8.51 10.12 0.21
N ASN A 44 -8.32 11.14 -0.62
CA ASN A 44 -9.31 11.53 -1.60
C ASN A 44 -9.58 10.37 -2.57
N ASN A 45 -10.86 10.04 -2.76
CA ASN A 45 -11.27 9.05 -3.75
C ASN A 45 -12.51 9.58 -4.50
N PRO A 46 -12.34 10.11 -5.72
CA PRO A 46 -13.46 10.70 -6.46
C PRO A 46 -14.49 9.66 -6.94
N ARG A 47 -14.14 8.38 -6.92
CA ARG A 47 -14.98 7.28 -7.42
C ARG A 47 -15.79 6.60 -6.31
N TYR A 48 -15.58 6.96 -5.05
CA TYR A 48 -16.23 6.30 -3.92
C TYR A 48 -16.63 7.27 -2.81
N ILE A 49 -17.93 7.32 -2.54
CA ILE A 49 -18.50 8.05 -1.40
C ILE A 49 -18.87 7.05 -0.32
N ILE A 50 -18.39 7.30 0.90
CA ILE A 50 -18.75 6.49 2.07
C ILE A 50 -20.20 6.85 2.45
N PRO A 51 -21.17 5.94 2.31
CA PRO A 51 -22.56 6.21 2.68
C PRO A 51 -22.68 6.46 4.18
N LYS A 52 -23.74 7.12 4.65
CA LYS A 52 -23.90 7.39 6.09
C LYS A 52 -24.46 6.20 6.86
N ASP A 53 -25.31 5.40 6.23
CA ASP A 53 -25.95 4.26 6.86
C ASP A 53 -25.17 2.95 6.65
N ASN A 54 -25.39 2.00 7.56
CA ASN A 54 -24.69 0.72 7.57
C ASN A 54 -25.16 -0.24 6.48
N PHE A 55 -26.41 -0.13 6.03
CA PHE A 55 -26.96 -1.05 5.03
C PHE A 55 -26.36 -0.77 3.66
N THR A 56 -26.40 0.48 3.21
CA THR A 56 -25.75 0.92 1.97
C THR A 56 -24.24 0.75 2.06
N LEU A 57 -23.61 0.95 3.22
CA LEU A 57 -22.19 0.63 3.40
C LEU A 57 -21.91 -0.85 3.13
N PHE A 58 -22.70 -1.74 3.71
CA PHE A 58 -22.57 -3.18 3.49
C PHE A 58 -22.80 -3.56 2.02
N TYR A 59 -23.88 -3.04 1.42
CA TYR A 59 -24.21 -3.33 0.01
C TYR A 59 -23.12 -2.83 -0.94
N ASN A 60 -22.57 -1.63 -0.70
CA ASN A 60 -21.43 -1.11 -1.45
C ASN A 60 -20.20 -2.00 -1.27
N PHE A 61 -19.87 -2.40 -0.04
CA PHE A 61 -18.75 -3.31 0.22
C PHE A 61 -18.89 -4.63 -0.57
N LEU A 62 -20.08 -5.24 -0.58
CA LEU A 62 -20.35 -6.47 -1.35
C LEU A 62 -20.14 -6.27 -2.85
N ASN A 63 -20.68 -5.18 -3.40
CA ASN A 63 -20.60 -4.88 -4.82
C ASN A 63 -19.21 -4.44 -5.27
N GLY A 64 -18.21 -4.46 -4.39
CA GLY A 64 -16.86 -4.03 -4.70
C GLY A 64 -16.70 -2.51 -4.69
N GLY A 65 -17.67 -1.78 -4.13
CA GLY A 65 -17.47 -0.43 -3.62
C GLY A 65 -16.26 -0.45 -2.71
N SER A 66 -15.18 0.08 -3.24
CA SER A 66 -13.84 -0.14 -2.76
C SER A 66 -13.16 1.21 -2.75
N ARG A 67 -12.53 1.50 -1.63
CA ARG A 67 -11.51 2.54 -1.58
C ARG A 67 -10.35 2.04 -2.44
N GLU A 68 -10.31 2.47 -3.70
CA GLU A 68 -9.04 2.53 -4.42
C GLU A 68 -8.10 3.35 -3.53
N TYR A 69 -7.00 2.74 -3.12
CA TYR A 69 -5.91 3.45 -2.48
C TYR A 69 -5.29 4.38 -3.51
N PRO A 70 -4.67 5.50 -3.07
CA PRO A 70 -3.79 6.26 -3.93
C PRO A 70 -2.87 5.32 -4.69
N SER A 71 -2.82 5.51 -6.00
CA SER A 71 -2.12 4.65 -6.95
C SER A 71 -1.21 5.52 -7.80
N ASP A 72 -0.03 4.99 -8.12
CA ASP A 72 0.98 5.64 -8.96
C ASP A 72 1.02 5.05 -10.37
N GLY A 73 0.06 4.19 -10.72
CA GLY A 73 -0.10 3.64 -12.06
C GLY A 73 -1.51 3.11 -12.33
N ASN A 74 -1.70 2.55 -13.51
CA ASN A 74 -2.98 2.07 -14.01
C ASN A 74 -3.08 0.53 -14.02
N VAL A 75 -1.96 -0.18 -13.95
CA VAL A 75 -1.91 -1.64 -13.95
C VAL A 75 -2.11 -2.18 -12.54
N PRO A 76 -3.04 -3.13 -12.33
CA PRO A 76 -3.20 -3.76 -11.03
C PRO A 76 -1.91 -4.42 -10.53
N VAL A 77 -1.58 -4.21 -9.25
CA VAL A 77 -0.33 -4.70 -8.66
C VAL A 77 -0.14 -6.21 -8.82
N ASP A 78 -1.22 -7.01 -8.81
CA ASP A 78 -1.12 -8.45 -9.01
C ASP A 78 -0.64 -8.83 -10.41
N ILE A 79 -0.95 -8.04 -11.43
CA ILE A 79 -0.44 -8.23 -12.80
C ILE A 79 1.05 -7.87 -12.86
N VAL A 80 1.44 -6.73 -12.30
CA VAL A 80 2.84 -6.30 -12.27
C VAL A 80 3.71 -7.27 -11.47
N ALA A 81 3.20 -7.76 -10.34
CA ALA A 81 3.88 -8.74 -9.50
C ALA A 81 4.12 -10.09 -10.22
N GLU A 82 3.24 -10.51 -11.15
CA GLU A 82 3.51 -11.70 -11.96
C GLU A 82 4.71 -11.49 -12.89
N GLU A 83 4.87 -10.30 -13.48
CA GLU A 83 6.04 -9.99 -14.31
C GLU A 83 7.34 -10.00 -13.50
N SER A 84 7.32 -9.49 -12.25
CA SER A 84 8.45 -9.61 -11.33
C SER A 84 8.77 -11.09 -11.01
N LYS A 85 7.77 -11.94 -10.81
CA LYS A 85 7.97 -13.38 -10.59
C LYS A 85 8.58 -14.08 -11.80
N ILE A 86 8.24 -13.66 -13.02
CA ILE A 86 8.85 -14.21 -14.25
C ILE A 86 10.35 -13.91 -14.27
N VAL A 87 10.75 -12.67 -13.96
CA VAL A 87 12.17 -12.28 -13.83
C VAL A 87 12.89 -13.13 -12.77
N ILE A 88 12.29 -13.25 -11.57
CA ILE A 88 12.86 -14.02 -10.47
C ILE A 88 12.99 -15.51 -10.84
N ARG A 89 11.99 -16.09 -11.50
CA ARG A 89 12.04 -17.48 -11.97
C ARG A 89 13.18 -17.67 -12.97
N ARG A 90 13.34 -16.76 -13.93
CA ARG A 90 14.42 -16.86 -14.90
C ARG A 90 15.80 -16.76 -14.24
N LEU A 91 15.93 -15.89 -13.23
CA LEU A 91 17.15 -15.79 -12.44
C LEU A 91 17.49 -17.12 -11.72
N LYS A 92 16.48 -17.82 -11.18
CA LYS A 92 16.66 -19.14 -10.55
C LYS A 92 17.14 -20.19 -11.55
N GLU A 93 16.50 -20.27 -12.71
CA GLU A 93 16.90 -21.19 -13.77
C GLU A 93 18.38 -21.00 -14.16
N ILE A 94 18.84 -19.76 -14.28
CA ILE A 94 20.25 -19.44 -14.53
C ILE A 94 21.15 -19.85 -13.35
N ALA A 95 20.70 -19.64 -12.11
CA ALA A 95 21.45 -20.03 -10.92
C ALA A 95 21.56 -21.56 -10.74
N GLU A 96 20.64 -22.32 -11.33
CA GLU A 96 20.64 -23.79 -11.31
C GLU A 96 21.46 -24.41 -12.46
N ASP A 97 21.68 -23.68 -13.56
CA ASP A 97 22.48 -24.14 -14.70
C ASP A 97 23.97 -23.80 -14.53
N PRO A 98 24.85 -24.77 -14.20
CA PRO A 98 26.28 -24.53 -14.00
C PRO A 98 27.03 -24.16 -15.29
N THR A 99 26.43 -24.39 -16.46
CA THR A 99 27.03 -24.08 -17.76
C THR A 99 26.71 -22.65 -18.22
N HIS A 100 25.70 -22.02 -17.62
CA HIS A 100 25.30 -20.68 -17.99
C HIS A 100 26.37 -19.65 -17.59
N LYS A 101 26.71 -18.72 -18.49
CA LYS A 101 27.75 -17.70 -18.26
C LYS A 101 27.51 -16.81 -17.02
N PHE A 102 26.26 -16.69 -16.58
CA PHE A 102 25.88 -15.91 -15.40
C PHE A 102 25.59 -16.77 -14.15
N HIS A 103 25.87 -18.06 -14.16
CA HIS A 103 25.56 -19.00 -13.07
C HIS A 103 25.98 -18.47 -11.68
N SER A 104 27.27 -18.12 -11.54
CA SER A 104 27.84 -17.64 -10.27
C SER A 104 27.17 -16.35 -9.80
N ASN A 105 26.93 -15.42 -10.72
CA ASN A 105 26.34 -14.12 -10.42
C ASN A 105 24.87 -14.26 -10.02
N ALA A 106 24.12 -15.16 -10.67
CA ALA A 106 22.74 -15.46 -10.32
C ALA A 106 22.63 -16.12 -8.93
N LYS A 107 23.49 -17.10 -8.62
CA LYS A 107 23.58 -17.68 -7.27
C LYS A 107 23.88 -16.63 -6.21
N LYS A 108 24.86 -15.75 -6.45
CA LYS A 108 25.20 -14.66 -5.53
C LYS A 108 24.04 -13.69 -5.34
N THR A 109 23.36 -13.33 -6.43
CA THR A 109 22.22 -12.40 -6.41
C THR A 109 21.06 -12.97 -5.58
N LEU A 110 20.77 -14.26 -5.72
CA LEU A 110 19.73 -14.96 -4.94
C LEU A 110 20.12 -15.25 -3.48
N GLY A 111 21.37 -15.03 -3.09
CA GLY A 111 21.88 -15.43 -1.76
C GLY A 111 21.13 -14.83 -0.57
N ASN A 112 20.50 -13.66 -0.75
CA ASN A 112 19.71 -12.98 0.28
C ASN A 112 18.19 -13.29 0.19
N GLY A 113 17.77 -14.12 -0.77
CA GLY A 113 16.37 -14.47 -1.02
C GLY A 113 15.68 -13.61 -2.08
N GLU A 114 14.58 -14.14 -2.61
CA GLU A 114 13.87 -13.58 -3.77
C GLU A 114 13.24 -12.21 -3.50
N LEU A 115 12.72 -12.00 -2.28
CA LEU A 115 12.10 -10.74 -1.90
C LEU A 115 13.11 -9.60 -1.73
N GLU A 116 14.40 -9.91 -1.63
CA GLU A 116 15.46 -8.90 -1.56
C GLU A 116 15.82 -8.33 -2.95
N LEU A 117 15.35 -8.97 -4.02
CA LEU A 117 15.59 -8.58 -5.42
C LEU A 117 14.66 -7.48 -5.92
N VAL A 118 13.60 -7.18 -5.18
CA VAL A 118 12.57 -6.20 -5.54
C VAL A 118 12.36 -5.23 -4.38
N ARG A 119 11.81 -4.05 -4.67
CA ARG A 119 11.51 -3.00 -3.69
C ARG A 119 10.11 -2.44 -3.87
N GLY A 120 9.81 -1.42 -3.06
CA GLY A 120 8.61 -0.63 -3.17
C GLY A 120 7.33 -1.48 -3.08
N THR A 121 6.32 -1.07 -3.84
CA THR A 121 4.99 -1.67 -3.87
C THR A 121 5.03 -3.16 -4.21
N ILE A 122 5.90 -3.57 -5.13
CA ILE A 122 6.03 -4.98 -5.54
C ILE A 122 6.56 -5.84 -4.40
N LYS A 123 7.60 -5.39 -3.67
CA LYS A 123 8.05 -6.12 -2.47
C LYS A 123 6.95 -6.20 -1.42
N LEU A 124 6.26 -5.10 -1.15
CA LEU A 124 5.16 -5.07 -0.19
C LEU A 124 4.04 -6.04 -0.57
N TYR A 125 3.75 -6.19 -1.86
CA TYR A 125 2.76 -7.13 -2.36
C TYR A 125 3.22 -8.59 -2.31
N LEU A 126 4.43 -8.89 -2.79
CA LEU A 126 4.98 -10.24 -2.83
C LEU A 126 5.29 -10.79 -1.44
N GLY A 127 5.76 -9.94 -0.53
CA GLY A 127 6.03 -10.28 0.87
C GLY A 127 4.79 -10.33 1.76
N ASP A 128 3.58 -10.27 1.19
CA ASP A 128 2.32 -10.36 1.93
C ASP A 128 2.13 -9.26 2.99
N TYR A 129 2.83 -8.13 2.83
CA TYR A 129 2.77 -7.02 3.77
C TYR A 129 1.53 -6.15 3.61
N THR A 130 0.73 -6.33 2.55
CA THR A 130 -0.44 -5.49 2.25
C THR A 130 -1.72 -6.31 2.26
N THR A 131 -2.87 -5.64 2.43
CA THR A 131 -4.13 -6.36 2.29
C THR A 131 -4.31 -6.79 0.84
N ARG A 132 -4.16 -8.08 0.59
CA ARG A 132 -4.77 -8.74 -0.57
C ARG A 132 -6.27 -8.81 -0.32
N ASP A 133 -6.94 -7.66 -0.32
CA ASP A 133 -8.38 -7.59 -0.06
C ASP A 133 -9.15 -8.33 -1.19
N TRP A 134 -10.44 -8.58 -0.97
CA TRP A 134 -11.34 -9.26 -1.91
C TRP A 134 -11.37 -8.64 -3.33
N ARG A 135 -10.85 -7.42 -3.52
CA ARG A 135 -10.72 -6.68 -4.79
C ARG A 135 -9.32 -6.08 -4.93
N ARG A 136 -8.91 -5.77 -6.16
CA ARG A 136 -7.75 -4.92 -6.46
C ARG A 136 -7.99 -3.51 -5.91
N LYS A 137 -7.04 -2.99 -5.15
CA LYS A 137 -7.13 -1.66 -4.50
C LYS A 137 -5.97 -0.73 -4.79
N ARG A 138 -4.93 -1.25 -5.43
CA ARG A 138 -3.68 -0.56 -5.71
C ARG A 138 -3.25 -0.94 -7.12
N SER A 139 -2.87 0.06 -7.89
CA SER A 139 -2.32 -0.09 -9.22
C SER A 139 -0.99 0.64 -9.31
N THR A 140 0.00 0.05 -9.94
CA THR A 140 1.33 0.61 -10.15
C THR A 140 1.80 0.19 -11.53
N ASP A 141 2.56 1.03 -12.21
CA ASP A 141 3.14 0.69 -13.51
C ASP A 141 4.62 0.33 -13.38
N ASP A 142 5.17 0.39 -12.16
CA ASP A 142 6.61 0.37 -11.91
C ASP A 142 7.06 -0.91 -11.18
N ILE A 143 8.20 -1.46 -11.62
CA ILE A 143 8.95 -2.50 -10.90
C ILE A 143 10.32 -1.96 -10.53
N ASP A 144 10.54 -1.77 -9.22
CA ASP A 144 11.83 -1.39 -8.66
C ASP A 144 12.65 -2.65 -8.34
N PHE A 145 13.62 -3.02 -9.21
CA PHE A 145 14.57 -4.09 -8.90
C PHE A 145 15.71 -3.58 -7.99
N TRP A 146 16.25 -4.49 -7.18
CA TRP A 146 17.39 -4.26 -6.29
C TRP A 146 18.48 -5.30 -6.53
N ILE A 147 18.94 -5.36 -7.79
CA ILE A 147 19.90 -6.36 -8.25
C ILE A 147 21.23 -5.68 -8.52
N SER A 148 22.29 -6.14 -7.84
CA SER A 148 23.63 -5.53 -7.97
C SER A 148 24.29 -5.80 -9.32
N ASP A 149 24.01 -6.94 -9.94
CA ASP A 149 24.55 -7.25 -11.27
C ASP A 149 23.60 -6.75 -12.35
N GLN A 150 23.89 -5.56 -12.86
CA GLN A 150 23.11 -4.95 -13.94
C GLN A 150 23.15 -5.77 -15.22
N THR A 151 24.30 -6.36 -15.58
CA THR A 151 24.45 -7.09 -16.84
C THR A 151 23.54 -8.33 -16.84
N LEU A 152 23.45 -9.00 -15.70
CA LEU A 152 22.54 -10.12 -15.49
C LEU A 152 21.07 -9.69 -15.59
N LEU A 153 20.68 -8.61 -14.92
CA LEU A 153 19.31 -8.11 -14.98
C LEU A 153 18.92 -7.71 -16.41
N GLU A 154 19.77 -6.95 -17.11
CA GLU A 154 19.52 -6.54 -18.50
C GLU A 154 19.44 -7.74 -19.45
N TYR A 155 20.26 -8.77 -19.23
CA TYR A 155 20.18 -10.03 -19.98
C TYR A 155 18.82 -10.69 -19.80
N ILE A 156 18.37 -10.87 -18.54
CA ILE A 156 17.09 -11.51 -18.23
C ILE A 156 15.92 -10.71 -18.81
N LEU A 157 15.90 -9.39 -18.60
CA LEU A 157 14.83 -8.52 -19.09
C LEU A 157 14.70 -8.62 -20.62
N LYS A 158 15.83 -8.55 -21.35
CA LYS A 158 15.83 -8.69 -22.81
C LYS A 158 15.34 -10.07 -23.26
N GLU A 159 15.75 -11.13 -22.58
CA GLU A 159 15.36 -12.50 -22.92
C GLU A 159 13.85 -12.73 -22.77
N ILE A 160 13.21 -12.15 -21.75
CA ILE A 160 11.78 -12.33 -21.47
C ILE A 160 10.89 -11.25 -22.10
N GLY A 161 11.42 -10.52 -23.09
CA GLY A 161 10.65 -9.62 -23.96
C GLY A 161 10.49 -8.18 -23.48
N TRP A 162 11.30 -7.71 -22.52
CA TRP A 162 11.36 -6.28 -22.20
C TRP A 162 12.20 -5.53 -23.24
N THR A 163 11.82 -4.29 -23.52
CA THR A 163 12.53 -3.41 -24.46
C THR A 163 13.06 -2.20 -23.72
N LYS A 164 14.35 -1.89 -23.88
CA LYS A 164 14.95 -0.69 -23.28
C LYS A 164 14.57 0.55 -24.10
N ASN A 165 13.87 1.49 -23.49
CA ASN A 165 13.58 2.77 -24.11
C ASN A 165 14.84 3.63 -24.13
N LYS A 166 15.27 4.07 -25.33
CA LYS A 166 16.51 4.84 -25.50
C LYS A 166 16.43 6.26 -24.92
N LYS A 167 15.23 6.83 -24.81
CA LYS A 167 15.01 8.19 -24.31
C LYS A 167 15.00 8.23 -22.79
N THR A 168 14.15 7.41 -22.16
CA THR A 168 14.01 7.36 -20.69
C THR A 168 15.09 6.51 -20.02
N ARG A 169 15.74 5.62 -20.79
CA ARG A 169 16.71 4.60 -20.33
C ARG A 169 16.07 3.49 -19.47
N GLU A 170 14.75 3.49 -19.35
CA GLU A 170 13.98 2.49 -18.60
C GLU A 170 13.67 1.25 -19.46
N TRP A 171 13.36 0.14 -18.81
CA TRP A 171 12.88 -1.06 -19.47
C TRP A 171 11.36 -1.07 -19.51
N GLU A 172 10.77 -1.34 -20.68
CA GLU A 172 9.33 -1.32 -20.89
C GLU A 172 8.82 -2.68 -21.34
N LYS A 173 7.63 -3.06 -20.88
CA LYS A 173 6.90 -4.23 -21.37
C LYS A 173 5.40 -3.97 -21.41
N LYS A 174 4.76 -4.36 -22.52
CA LYS A 174 3.32 -4.31 -22.64
C LYS A 174 2.69 -5.52 -21.97
N VAL A 175 1.77 -5.29 -21.04
CA VAL A 175 1.00 -6.33 -20.35
C VAL A 175 -0.47 -6.26 -20.75
N THR A 176 -1.16 -7.39 -20.63
CA THR A 176 -2.60 -7.50 -20.93
C THR A 176 -3.31 -8.21 -19.78
N TRP A 177 -4.52 -7.77 -19.46
CA TRP A 177 -5.37 -8.45 -18.49
C TRP A 177 -6.85 -8.17 -18.76
N THR A 178 -7.73 -9.05 -18.29
CA THR A 178 -9.17 -8.80 -18.32
C THR A 178 -9.57 -7.92 -17.13
N ASP A 179 -10.19 -6.78 -17.41
CA ASP A 179 -10.81 -5.95 -16.39
C ASP A 179 -12.03 -6.68 -15.82
N SER A 180 -11.98 -6.96 -14.52
CA SER A 180 -13.00 -7.74 -13.82
C SER A 180 -14.35 -7.03 -13.70
N TRP A 181 -14.41 -5.71 -13.89
CA TRP A 181 -15.64 -4.92 -13.79
C TRP A 181 -16.40 -4.88 -15.11
N ILE A 182 -15.68 -4.63 -16.21
CA ILE A 182 -16.28 -4.45 -17.53
C ILE A 182 -16.12 -5.68 -18.43
N GLY A 183 -15.34 -6.69 -18.01
CA GLY A 183 -15.09 -7.92 -18.77
C GLY A 183 -14.26 -7.72 -20.04
N ARG A 184 -13.65 -6.54 -20.23
CA ARG A 184 -12.88 -6.20 -21.43
C ARG A 184 -11.39 -6.42 -21.18
N MET A 185 -10.69 -6.84 -22.23
CA MET A 185 -9.22 -6.87 -22.22
C MET A 185 -8.68 -5.44 -22.17
N LYS A 186 -7.80 -5.18 -21.22
CA LYS A 186 -6.99 -3.97 -21.12
C LYS A 186 -5.55 -4.29 -21.46
N SER A 187 -4.82 -3.28 -21.89
CA SER A 187 -3.40 -3.37 -22.11
C SER A 187 -2.74 -2.05 -21.79
N GLU A 188 -1.64 -2.12 -21.05
CA GLU A 188 -0.84 -0.98 -20.65
C GLU A 188 0.64 -1.36 -20.71
N VAL A 189 1.51 -0.35 -20.65
CA VAL A 189 2.95 -0.54 -20.54
C VAL A 189 3.34 -0.43 -19.08
N ILE A 190 4.13 -1.38 -18.60
CA ILE A 190 4.82 -1.29 -17.31
C ILE A 190 6.29 -0.98 -17.55
N ILE A 191 6.90 -0.33 -16.58
CA ILE A 191 8.32 0.01 -16.57
C ILE A 191 9.07 -0.77 -15.48
N ALA A 192 10.32 -1.07 -15.75
CA ALA A 192 11.24 -1.67 -14.79
C ALA A 192 12.51 -0.82 -14.68
N SER A 193 12.88 -0.52 -13.45
CA SER A 193 14.07 0.21 -13.08
C SER A 193 14.99 -0.68 -12.23
N ASN A 194 16.26 -0.29 -12.09
CA ASN A 194 17.15 -0.86 -11.09
C ASN A 194 17.53 0.22 -10.09
N ASP A 195 16.88 0.21 -8.94
CA ASP A 195 17.04 1.20 -7.87
C ASP A 195 18.48 1.27 -7.35
N LYS A 196 19.30 0.23 -7.52
CA LYS A 196 20.73 0.27 -7.21
C LYS A 196 21.49 1.32 -8.04
N LEU A 197 21.02 1.63 -9.24
CA LEU A 197 21.60 2.70 -10.08
C LEU A 197 21.18 4.08 -9.56
N GLN A 198 19.92 4.21 -9.14
CA GLN A 198 19.39 5.46 -8.57
C GLN A 198 19.94 5.75 -7.17
N ALA A 199 20.31 4.72 -6.41
CA ALA A 199 20.96 4.86 -5.10
C ALA A 199 22.33 5.59 -5.19
N MET A 200 22.95 5.60 -6.37
CA MET A 200 24.20 6.30 -6.64
C MET A 200 24.00 7.71 -7.23
N ASP A 201 22.75 8.10 -7.54
CA ASP A 201 22.41 9.38 -8.15
C ASP A 201 21.96 10.37 -7.06
N PHE A 202 22.92 11.16 -6.56
CA PHE A 202 22.76 12.02 -5.37
C PHE A 202 21.88 13.27 -5.61
N GLY A 203 21.36 13.49 -6.83
CA GLY A 203 20.78 14.76 -7.26
C GLY A 203 19.38 15.09 -6.73
N SER A 204 18.64 14.13 -6.15
CA SER A 204 17.23 14.30 -5.75
C SER A 204 16.94 14.07 -4.27
N GLY A 205 17.97 13.86 -3.44
CA GLY A 205 17.82 13.72 -1.99
C GLY A 205 17.22 12.38 -1.52
N SER A 206 17.12 11.36 -2.37
CA SER A 206 16.65 10.03 -1.95
C SER A 206 17.80 9.02 -1.87
N TYR A 207 18.56 9.04 -0.78
CA TYR A 207 19.46 7.92 -0.45
C TYR A 207 18.61 6.65 -0.25
N LEU A 208 18.93 5.60 -1.00
CA LEU A 208 18.22 4.31 -0.92
C LEU A 208 19.06 3.34 -0.08
N GLU A 209 18.60 3.04 1.14
CA GLU A 209 19.38 2.27 2.12
C GLU A 209 19.39 0.76 1.85
N GLY A 210 18.29 0.21 1.35
CA GLY A 210 18.10 -1.23 1.26
C GLY A 210 16.75 -1.61 0.71
N SER A 211 16.57 -2.90 0.43
CA SER A 211 15.29 -3.47 0.03
C SER A 211 14.46 -3.96 1.20
N ASP A 212 14.97 -4.00 2.44
CA ASP A 212 14.19 -4.42 3.60
C ASP A 212 12.99 -3.49 3.91
N LEU A 213 12.10 -3.98 4.79
CA LEU A 213 10.86 -3.27 5.10
C LEU A 213 11.10 -1.92 5.81
N LYS A 214 12.13 -1.83 6.67
CA LYS A 214 12.50 -0.59 7.36
C LYS A 214 12.93 0.46 6.32
N ALA A 215 13.84 0.12 5.41
CA ALA A 215 14.36 0.99 4.38
C ALA A 215 13.25 1.49 3.44
N ILE A 216 12.29 0.63 3.09
CA ILE A 216 11.12 1.01 2.29
C ILE A 216 10.24 2.00 3.05
N ILE A 217 9.89 1.72 4.30
CA ILE A 217 9.05 2.61 5.12
C ILE A 217 9.74 3.95 5.33
N LYS A 218 11.05 3.97 5.60
CA LYS A 218 11.81 5.21 5.78
C LYS A 218 11.76 6.09 4.54
N LYS A 219 12.07 5.55 3.35
CA LYS A 219 11.96 6.28 2.06
C LYS A 219 10.56 6.88 1.91
N LYS A 220 9.54 6.07 2.19
CA LYS A 220 8.13 6.44 2.04
C LYS A 220 7.66 7.49 3.05
N LEU A 221 8.11 7.42 4.31
CA LEU A 221 7.83 8.41 5.35
C LEU A 221 8.51 9.75 5.06
N VAL A 222 9.74 9.73 4.55
CA VAL A 222 10.48 10.96 4.21
C VAL A 222 9.87 11.63 2.97
N ARG A 223 9.53 10.86 1.93
CA ARG A 223 8.86 11.39 0.72
C ARG A 223 7.44 11.85 1.02
N GLY A 224 6.63 10.98 1.61
CA GLY A 224 5.34 11.35 2.20
C GLY A 224 4.18 11.55 1.25
N HIS A 225 4.28 11.19 -0.03
CA HIS A 225 3.14 11.29 -0.94
C HIS A 225 2.00 10.39 -0.45
N ASP A 226 0.76 10.69 -0.80
CA ASP A 226 -0.40 9.89 -0.36
C ASP A 226 -0.29 8.40 -0.70
N VAL A 227 0.33 8.05 -1.84
CA VAL A 227 0.65 6.66 -2.21
C VAL A 227 1.64 6.00 -1.25
N ASP A 228 2.61 6.75 -0.75
CA ASP A 228 3.60 6.26 0.21
C ASP A 228 2.99 6.02 1.57
N LEU A 229 2.23 6.99 2.08
CA LEU A 229 1.52 6.85 3.35
C LEU A 229 0.50 5.73 3.28
N SER A 230 -0.19 5.57 2.14
CA SER A 230 -1.11 4.46 1.90
C SER A 230 -0.41 3.11 1.97
N ASP A 231 0.77 2.97 1.36
CA ASP A 231 1.55 1.74 1.44
C ASP A 231 1.95 1.42 2.89
N ILE A 232 2.42 2.42 3.66
CA ILE A 232 2.77 2.25 5.08
C ILE A 232 1.55 1.86 5.92
N ILE A 233 0.40 2.50 5.68
CA ILE A 233 -0.86 2.12 6.35
C ILE A 233 -1.24 0.67 6.04
N ASN A 234 -1.06 0.22 4.80
CA ASN A 234 -1.31 -1.18 4.43
C ASN A 234 -0.38 -2.16 5.15
N VAL A 235 0.89 -1.77 5.35
CA VAL A 235 1.82 -2.55 6.18
C VAL A 235 1.33 -2.61 7.63
N ALA A 236 0.94 -1.48 8.19
CA ALA A 236 0.51 -1.37 9.57
C ALA A 236 -0.76 -2.19 9.89
N ILE A 237 -1.77 -2.18 9.02
CA ILE A 237 -3.00 -2.98 9.22
C ILE A 237 -2.70 -4.48 9.25
N VAL A 238 -1.85 -4.99 8.36
CA VAL A 238 -1.60 -6.43 8.22
C VAL A 238 -0.64 -6.94 9.28
N ASN A 239 0.45 -6.21 9.54
CA ASN A 239 1.59 -6.72 10.31
C ASN A 239 1.63 -6.23 11.75
N LYS A 240 0.75 -5.29 12.14
CA LYS A 240 0.75 -4.65 13.46
C LYS A 240 2.17 -4.25 13.86
N ILE A 241 2.74 -3.24 13.19
CA ILE A 241 4.12 -2.78 13.39
C ILE A 241 4.37 -2.55 14.90
N PRO A 242 5.14 -3.41 15.59
CA PRO A 242 5.32 -3.30 17.03
C PRO A 242 6.35 -2.23 17.36
N GLU A 243 6.15 -1.52 18.46
CA GLU A 243 7.16 -0.64 19.00
C GLU A 243 8.26 -1.49 19.63
N THR A 244 9.50 -1.21 19.26
CA THR A 244 10.66 -2.02 19.66
C THR A 244 11.93 -1.21 19.50
N TYR A 245 12.92 -1.53 20.34
CA TYR A 245 14.27 -0.96 20.26
C TYR A 245 15.15 -1.62 19.19
N ASP A 246 14.64 -2.63 18.48
CA ASP A 246 15.37 -3.24 17.35
C ASP A 246 15.51 -2.23 16.20
N LYS A 247 16.76 -1.82 15.96
CA LYS A 247 17.15 -0.86 14.92
C LYS A 247 16.88 -1.34 13.50
N ASN A 248 16.67 -2.63 13.29
CA ASN A 248 16.33 -3.20 11.98
C ASN A 248 14.82 -3.35 11.78
N SER A 249 14.02 -3.04 12.81
CA SER A 249 12.58 -3.16 12.73
C SER A 249 11.95 -2.09 11.83
N PRO A 250 10.75 -2.34 11.29
CA PRO A 250 9.93 -1.33 10.64
C PRO A 250 9.65 -0.10 11.52
N TRP A 251 9.59 -0.27 12.84
CA TRP A 251 9.34 0.83 13.79
C TRP A 251 10.49 1.83 13.84
N ALA A 252 11.73 1.36 13.72
CA ALA A 252 12.92 2.23 13.69
C ALA A 252 12.84 3.27 12.56
N ALA A 253 12.11 3.00 11.46
CA ALA A 253 11.88 3.99 10.41
C ALA A 253 11.03 5.20 10.88
N PHE A 254 10.05 4.98 11.77
CA PHE A 254 9.27 6.07 12.39
C PHE A 254 10.13 6.87 13.36
N GLU A 255 10.93 6.19 14.19
CA GLU A 255 11.86 6.86 15.11
C GLU A 255 12.87 7.72 14.36
N GLU A 256 13.48 7.18 13.30
CA GLU A 256 14.42 7.92 12.46
C GLU A 256 13.73 9.11 11.79
N ALA A 257 12.53 8.94 11.23
CA ALA A 257 11.78 10.03 10.61
C ALA A 257 11.42 11.14 11.62
N ALA A 258 10.99 10.78 12.83
CA ALA A 258 10.70 11.75 13.90
C ALA A 258 11.97 12.47 14.38
N ASN A 259 13.11 11.78 14.42
CA ASN A 259 14.39 12.35 14.81
C ASN A 259 15.02 13.26 13.73
N LEU A 260 14.58 13.21 12.47
CA LEU A 260 15.03 14.17 11.44
C LEU A 260 14.66 15.61 11.81
N ARG A 261 13.61 15.81 12.62
CA ARG A 261 13.11 17.13 13.06
C ARG A 261 12.89 18.12 11.90
N HIS A 262 12.61 17.58 10.71
CA HIS A 262 12.35 18.35 9.50
C HIS A 262 10.84 18.54 9.34
N GLY A 263 10.39 19.76 8.98
CA GLY A 263 8.98 20.11 8.87
C GLY A 263 8.15 19.09 8.07
N ARG A 264 8.60 18.74 6.87
CA ARG A 264 8.03 17.68 6.03
C ARG A 264 7.86 16.33 6.73
N ALA A 265 8.87 15.83 7.45
CA ALA A 265 8.79 14.55 8.13
C ALA A 265 7.73 14.58 9.24
N THR A 266 7.69 15.66 10.03
CA THR A 266 6.64 15.91 11.02
C THR A 266 5.25 15.94 10.36
N SER A 267 5.08 16.66 9.25
CA SER A 267 3.82 16.71 8.50
C SER A 267 3.38 15.34 8.00
N ASN A 268 4.31 14.50 7.56
CA ASN A 268 4.04 13.16 7.06
C ASN A 268 3.59 12.23 8.18
N LEU A 269 4.21 12.33 9.36
CA LEU A 269 3.81 11.57 10.55
C LEU A 269 2.44 12.00 11.07
N ILE A 270 2.15 13.31 11.12
CA ILE A 270 0.81 13.83 11.45
C ILE A 270 -0.22 13.32 10.43
N SER A 271 0.08 13.44 9.14
CA SER A 271 -0.81 12.99 8.07
C SER A 271 -1.06 11.49 8.12
N PHE A 272 -0.02 10.70 8.38
CA PHE A 272 -0.12 9.26 8.61
C PHE A 272 -1.13 8.95 9.71
N SER A 273 -1.01 9.60 10.89
CA SER A 273 -1.93 9.38 12.00
C SER A 273 -3.36 9.81 11.67
N ARG A 274 -3.55 10.99 11.06
CA ARG A 274 -4.87 11.48 10.61
C ARG A 274 -5.56 10.49 9.67
N TYR A 275 -4.81 9.98 8.68
CA TYR A 275 -5.31 8.98 7.77
C TYR A 275 -5.60 7.67 8.50
N ALA A 276 -4.66 7.15 9.28
CA ALA A 276 -4.81 5.90 10.02
C ALA A 276 -6.08 5.89 10.89
N HIS A 277 -6.37 6.96 11.64
CA HIS A 277 -7.61 7.09 12.41
C HIS A 277 -8.87 7.11 11.52
N GLY A 278 -8.88 7.91 10.45
CA GLY A 278 -10.02 7.93 9.52
C GLY A 278 -10.27 6.58 8.83
N ILE A 279 -9.19 5.89 8.42
CA ILE A 279 -9.27 4.54 7.85
C ILE A 279 -9.80 3.56 8.90
N ALA A 280 -9.33 3.66 10.15
CA ALA A 280 -9.75 2.79 11.24
C ALA A 280 -11.25 2.91 11.53
N ASP A 281 -11.79 4.14 11.59
CA ASP A 281 -13.23 4.39 11.79
C ASP A 281 -14.05 3.77 10.66
N TYR A 282 -13.61 3.95 9.41
CA TYR A 282 -14.25 3.32 8.26
C TYR A 282 -14.21 1.78 8.32
N LEU A 283 -13.05 1.20 8.63
CA LEU A 283 -12.88 -0.26 8.73
C LEU A 283 -13.76 -0.85 9.83
N GLU A 284 -13.85 -0.20 10.98
CA GLU A 284 -14.73 -0.60 12.07
C GLU A 284 -16.19 -0.60 11.62
N ARG A 285 -16.64 0.49 10.98
CA ARG A 285 -18.02 0.61 10.48
C ARG A 285 -18.34 -0.43 9.41
N VAL A 286 -17.40 -0.75 8.53
CA VAL A 286 -17.53 -1.86 7.56
C VAL A 286 -17.63 -3.19 8.30
N GLY A 287 -16.78 -3.45 9.29
CA GLY A 287 -16.83 -4.67 10.11
C GLY A 287 -18.18 -4.86 10.79
N GLN A 288 -18.68 -3.81 11.44
CA GLN A 288 -20.00 -3.77 12.08
C GLN A 288 -21.14 -3.97 11.07
N SER A 289 -21.08 -3.30 9.91
CA SER A 289 -22.08 -3.45 8.86
C SER A 289 -22.13 -4.89 8.30
N ILE A 290 -20.98 -5.55 8.16
CA ILE A 290 -20.94 -6.97 7.79
C ILE A 290 -21.58 -7.85 8.87
N VAL A 291 -21.32 -7.57 10.15
CA VAL A 291 -21.95 -8.32 11.26
C VAL A 291 -23.48 -8.25 11.17
N LEU A 292 -24.02 -7.05 10.92
CA LEU A 292 -25.46 -6.81 10.84
C LEU A 292 -26.10 -7.50 9.63
N PHE A 293 -25.47 -7.43 8.45
CA PHE A 293 -26.16 -7.72 7.19
C PHE A 293 -25.64 -8.93 6.41
N LYS A 294 -24.54 -9.58 6.80
CA LYS A 294 -23.99 -10.75 6.09
C LYS A 294 -25.00 -11.88 5.86
N GLY A 295 -26.00 -12.02 6.75
CA GLY A 295 -27.04 -13.05 6.65
C GLY A 295 -27.88 -12.92 5.37
N LEU A 296 -28.10 -11.69 4.89
CA LEU A 296 -28.90 -11.40 3.70
C LEU A 296 -28.36 -12.08 2.44
N VAL A 297 -27.05 -12.32 2.38
CA VAL A 297 -26.39 -13.00 1.25
C VAL A 297 -26.93 -14.42 1.02
N LYS A 298 -27.41 -15.09 2.07
CA LYS A 298 -27.95 -16.44 1.96
C LYS A 298 -29.32 -16.51 1.26
N HIS A 299 -29.97 -15.37 1.02
CA HIS A 299 -31.34 -15.33 0.54
C HIS A 299 -31.42 -14.64 -0.83
N SER A 300 -32.01 -15.33 -1.80
CA SER A 300 -32.20 -14.83 -3.17
C SER A 300 -33.13 -13.62 -3.27
N PHE A 301 -34.02 -13.45 -2.30
CA PHE A 301 -34.89 -12.27 -2.20
C PHE A 301 -34.11 -10.96 -2.04
N TYR A 302 -33.06 -10.95 -1.21
CA TYR A 302 -32.27 -9.74 -0.94
C TYR A 302 -31.13 -9.55 -1.93
N ILE A 303 -30.52 -10.63 -2.38
CA ILE A 303 -29.46 -10.60 -3.39
C ILE A 303 -29.79 -11.67 -4.44
N PRO A 304 -30.32 -11.30 -5.62
CA PRO A 304 -30.67 -12.25 -6.68
C PRO A 304 -29.50 -13.11 -7.16
N ASP A 305 -29.80 -14.24 -7.80
CA ASP A 305 -28.79 -15.20 -8.26
C ASP A 305 -27.83 -14.60 -9.31
N ASN A 306 -28.33 -13.76 -10.19
CA ASN A 306 -27.47 -13.07 -11.16
C ASN A 306 -26.47 -12.11 -10.47
N ASP A 307 -26.92 -11.43 -9.43
CA ASP A 307 -26.10 -10.47 -8.69
C ASP A 307 -25.05 -11.17 -7.83
N ILE A 308 -25.40 -12.27 -7.17
CA ILE A 308 -24.44 -13.03 -6.35
C ILE A 308 -23.31 -13.60 -7.22
N MET A 309 -23.65 -14.08 -8.41
CA MET A 309 -22.66 -14.56 -9.39
C MET A 309 -21.77 -13.42 -9.88
N LYS A 310 -22.33 -12.23 -10.16
CA LYS A 310 -21.56 -11.04 -10.53
C LYS A 310 -20.60 -10.60 -9.42
N ILE A 311 -21.06 -10.54 -8.17
CA ILE A 311 -20.24 -10.20 -6.99
C ILE A 311 -19.04 -11.13 -6.87
N CYS A 312 -19.24 -12.44 -7.09
CA CYS A 312 -18.16 -13.43 -7.06
C CYS A 312 -17.14 -13.20 -8.19
N LYS A 313 -17.61 -12.93 -9.41
CA LYS A 313 -16.75 -12.71 -10.59
C LYS A 313 -15.82 -11.51 -10.46
N ILE A 314 -16.22 -10.46 -9.76
CA ILE A 314 -15.39 -9.25 -9.61
C ILE A 314 -14.21 -9.49 -8.63
N SER A 315 -14.07 -10.67 -8.01
CA SER A 315 -13.15 -10.88 -6.89
C SER A 315 -11.81 -11.42 -7.34
N SER A 316 -10.75 -10.66 -7.06
CA SER A 316 -9.38 -11.04 -7.37
C SER A 316 -8.95 -12.36 -6.71
N HIS A 317 -9.55 -12.72 -5.56
CA HIS A 317 -9.29 -13.98 -4.85
C HIS A 317 -9.91 -15.22 -5.52
N TRP A 318 -10.99 -15.05 -6.28
CA TRP A 318 -11.80 -16.17 -6.77
C TRP A 318 -11.65 -16.42 -8.27
N LEU A 319 -11.12 -15.43 -9.01
CA LEU A 319 -10.93 -15.51 -10.46
C LEU A 319 -9.86 -16.52 -10.90
N ARG A 320 -8.97 -16.99 -10.01
CA ARG A 320 -7.84 -17.82 -10.44
C ARG A 320 -8.01 -19.33 -10.30
N THR A 321 -9.00 -19.86 -9.56
CA THR A 321 -8.97 -21.32 -9.28
C THR A 321 -10.29 -22.08 -9.26
N GLN A 322 -11.47 -21.46 -9.12
CA GLN A 322 -12.75 -22.20 -9.15
C GLN A 322 -13.93 -21.21 -9.19
N ILE A 323 -14.64 -21.12 -10.32
CA ILE A 323 -15.96 -20.49 -10.36
C ILE A 323 -16.91 -21.44 -9.62
N PRO A 324 -17.67 -21.01 -8.59
CA PRO A 324 -18.59 -21.91 -7.90
C PRO A 324 -19.69 -22.42 -8.83
N ASP A 325 -20.11 -23.67 -8.63
CA ASP A 325 -21.16 -24.34 -9.40
C ASP A 325 -22.57 -23.83 -9.00
N GLY A 326 -22.89 -22.61 -9.42
CA GLY A 326 -24.21 -22.01 -9.25
C GLY A 326 -24.36 -21.09 -8.03
N ALA A 327 -25.57 -20.56 -7.87
CA ALA A 327 -25.85 -19.47 -6.94
C ALA A 327 -25.68 -19.89 -5.47
N ASP A 328 -26.16 -21.07 -5.07
CA ASP A 328 -26.11 -21.51 -3.66
C ASP A 328 -24.67 -21.73 -3.16
N ALA A 329 -23.84 -22.40 -3.96
CA ALA A 329 -22.41 -22.55 -3.67
C ALA A 329 -21.72 -21.19 -3.57
N THR A 330 -22.10 -20.25 -4.44
CA THR A 330 -21.57 -18.87 -4.44
C THR A 330 -21.99 -18.11 -3.18
N ARG A 331 -23.25 -18.22 -2.75
CA ARG A 331 -23.76 -17.61 -1.51
C ARG A 331 -23.00 -18.12 -0.30
N GLN A 332 -22.84 -19.44 -0.16
CA GLN A 332 -22.13 -20.03 0.97
C GLN A 332 -20.67 -19.58 1.02
N ARG A 333 -20.01 -19.50 -0.14
CA ARG A 333 -18.63 -19.01 -0.25
C ARG A 333 -18.50 -17.55 0.16
N ILE A 334 -19.37 -16.67 -0.36
CA ILE A 334 -19.38 -15.24 0.00
C ILE A 334 -19.65 -15.10 1.50
N PHE A 335 -20.65 -15.79 2.04
CA PHE A 335 -20.98 -15.77 3.46
C PHE A 335 -19.79 -16.19 4.35
N ASN A 336 -19.12 -17.29 4.00
CA ASN A 336 -17.94 -17.77 4.72
C ASN A 336 -16.81 -16.76 4.70
N ASN A 337 -16.59 -16.08 3.57
CA ASN A 337 -15.62 -15.01 3.52
C ASN A 337 -16.04 -13.79 4.34
N LEU A 338 -17.32 -13.39 4.33
CA LEU A 338 -17.81 -12.26 5.14
C LEU A 338 -17.55 -12.49 6.62
N ASN A 339 -17.68 -13.72 7.11
CA ASN A 339 -17.29 -14.09 8.47
C ASN A 339 -15.79 -13.84 8.76
N LYS A 340 -14.91 -14.08 7.80
CA LYS A 340 -13.48 -13.74 7.91
C LYS A 340 -13.25 -12.23 7.83
N GLN A 341 -13.93 -11.55 6.90
CA GLN A 341 -13.77 -10.12 6.68
C GLN A 341 -14.23 -9.30 7.86
N GLN A 342 -15.37 -9.60 8.50
CA GLN A 342 -15.80 -8.85 9.69
C GLN A 342 -14.73 -8.85 10.79
N ARG A 343 -14.08 -9.99 11.05
CA ARG A 343 -13.05 -10.11 12.09
C ARG A 343 -11.80 -9.34 11.68
N LYS A 344 -11.37 -9.51 10.43
CA LYS A 344 -10.21 -8.78 9.88
C LYS A 344 -10.41 -7.27 9.90
N LYS A 345 -11.57 -6.75 9.51
CA LYS A 345 -11.82 -5.30 9.46
C LYS A 345 -11.78 -4.66 10.85
N LEU A 346 -12.36 -5.33 11.85
CA LEU A 346 -12.27 -4.89 13.24
C LEU A 346 -10.81 -4.94 13.77
N GLN A 347 -10.10 -6.05 13.53
CA GLN A 347 -8.69 -6.18 13.91
C GLN A 347 -7.81 -5.12 13.24
N TYR A 348 -7.99 -4.87 11.93
CA TYR A 348 -7.24 -3.87 11.18
C TYR A 348 -7.52 -2.44 11.68
N SER A 349 -8.76 -2.15 12.10
CA SER A 349 -9.09 -0.89 12.75
C SER A 349 -8.29 -0.71 14.06
N THR A 350 -8.28 -1.73 14.93
CA THR A 350 -7.49 -1.70 16.17
C THR A 350 -5.99 -1.53 15.90
N ASN A 351 -5.43 -2.28 14.95
CA ASN A 351 -4.01 -2.17 14.58
C ASN A 351 -3.65 -0.75 14.12
N LEU A 352 -4.52 -0.09 13.36
CA LEU A 352 -4.26 1.28 12.90
C LEU A 352 -4.32 2.32 14.01
N ARG A 353 -5.31 2.22 14.90
CA ARG A 353 -5.40 3.13 16.04
C ARG A 353 -4.16 2.99 16.93
N ASP A 354 -3.78 1.75 17.23
CA ASP A 354 -2.61 1.43 18.05
C ASP A 354 -1.31 2.03 17.49
N VAL A 355 -1.04 1.85 16.19
CA VAL A 355 0.17 2.45 15.58
C VAL A 355 0.07 3.97 15.50
N ALA A 356 -1.12 4.53 15.24
CA ALA A 356 -1.31 5.98 15.10
C ALA A 356 -1.09 6.70 16.44
N TYR A 357 -1.61 6.15 17.53
CA TYR A 357 -1.35 6.66 18.89
C TYR A 357 0.14 6.63 19.20
N ARG A 358 0.82 5.49 18.96
CA ARG A 358 2.26 5.39 19.19
C ARG A 358 3.07 6.37 18.35
N VAL A 359 2.67 6.65 17.11
CA VAL A 359 3.33 7.66 16.27
C VAL A 359 3.12 9.07 16.80
N ILE A 360 1.92 9.39 17.31
CA ILE A 360 1.64 10.69 17.95
C ILE A 360 2.42 10.83 19.25
N ASP A 361 2.47 9.80 20.09
CA ASP A 361 3.25 9.78 21.33
C ASP A 361 4.75 9.96 21.03
N LEU A 362 5.24 9.27 20.01
CA LEU A 362 6.60 9.45 19.51
C LEU A 362 6.85 10.89 19.08
N LEU A 363 5.96 11.51 18.30
CA LEU A 363 6.09 12.92 17.92
C LEU A 363 6.11 13.84 19.14
N ASN A 364 5.17 13.67 20.07
CA ASN A 364 5.08 14.45 21.30
C ASN A 364 6.35 14.35 22.14
N SER A 365 7.01 13.18 22.15
CA SER A 365 8.31 13.00 22.82
C SER A 365 9.47 13.80 22.19
N LYS A 366 9.31 14.33 20.97
CA LYS A 366 10.35 15.09 20.24
C LYS A 366 10.18 16.60 20.32
N HIS A 367 9.06 17.10 20.86
CA HIS A 367 8.74 18.52 20.88
C HIS A 367 8.40 18.99 22.29
N ASP A 368 9.23 19.88 22.84
CA ASP A 368 8.97 20.49 24.13
C ASP A 368 7.86 21.54 24.03
N ASN A 369 6.96 21.59 25.02
CA ASN A 369 5.85 22.56 25.12
C ASN A 369 4.84 22.53 23.96
N ILE A 370 4.83 21.48 23.16
CA ILE A 370 3.89 21.27 22.06
C ILE A 370 3.33 19.86 22.13
N ILE A 371 2.02 19.75 22.00
CA ILE A 371 1.31 18.47 21.93
C ILE A 371 0.48 18.42 20.65
N PHE A 372 0.66 17.35 19.90
CA PHE A 372 -0.14 16.97 18.75
C PHE A 372 -1.23 15.99 19.20
N GLU A 373 -2.46 16.23 18.78
CA GLU A 373 -3.61 15.35 19.05
C GLU A 373 -4.38 15.09 17.76
N ILE A 374 -4.97 13.89 17.66
CA ILE A 374 -5.98 13.61 16.64
C ILE A 374 -7.34 13.65 17.34
N GLU A 375 -8.29 14.37 16.77
CA GLU A 375 -9.68 14.41 17.25
C GLU A 375 -10.22 12.98 17.45
N GLU A 376 -10.93 12.74 18.56
CA GLU A 376 -11.43 11.42 18.95
C GLU A 376 -12.65 10.93 18.16
#